data_AF-I0X9I2-F1
#
_entry.id   AF-I0X9I2-F1
#
_cell.length_a   1.000
_cell.length_b   1.000
_cell.length_c   1.000
_cell.angle_alpha   90.00
_cell.angle_beta   90.00
_cell.angle_gamma   90.00
#
_symmetry.space_group_name_H-M   'P 1'
#
loop_
_entity.id
_entity.type
_entity.pdbx_description
1 polymer ?
#
loop_
_entity_poly.entity_id
_entity_poly.type
_entity_poly.pdbx_seq_one_letter_code
_entity_poly.pdbx_strand_id
1 'polypeptide(L)'
;MPLCLTAYCYNKEIRNVLPCLLLGFFISLIFCGFKSFFMYSHPVIFYSVAKTFSSIFVFQILLPVAILYGAFFFVSHDSLLFKSAAFVPLVMSFYAIFLPYMVISGTESIYSGFQILIKPVLYAAMIMQAGALLSSLFYALQIHSKRLFILNAFLVIVYLVSPAIIETIYLLSCNNFIVLILSAAYVFLVFFYLIIKRVVTRNKL
;
A
#
# COMPACT_ATOMS: atom_id res chain seq x y z
N MET A 1 -7.31 -7.89 2.78
CA MET A 1 -5.93 -7.72 3.31
C MET A 1 -5.47 -8.85 4.23
N PRO A 2 -6.25 -9.33 5.23
CA PRO A 2 -5.81 -10.43 6.12
C PRO A 2 -5.46 -11.72 5.37
N LEU A 3 -6.22 -12.05 4.31
CA LEU A 3 -5.93 -13.18 3.43
C LEU A 3 -4.61 -13.02 2.64
N CYS A 4 -4.30 -11.81 2.15
CA CYS A 4 -3.02 -11.55 1.48
C CYS A 4 -1.85 -11.64 2.46
N LEU A 5 -2.04 -11.16 3.70
CA LEU A 5 -1.05 -11.22 4.76
C LEU A 5 -0.76 -12.66 5.18
N THR A 6 -1.80 -13.48 5.38
CA THR A 6 -1.65 -14.91 5.69
C THR A 6 -1.00 -15.68 4.55
N ALA A 7 -1.37 -15.41 3.29
CA ALA A 7 -0.70 -15.99 2.12
C ALA A 7 0.78 -15.57 2.00
N TYR A 8 1.10 -14.32 2.36
CA TYR A 8 2.49 -13.85 2.42
C TYR A 8 3.29 -14.54 3.54
N CYS A 9 2.68 -14.70 4.72
CA CYS A 9 3.30 -15.39 5.86
C CYS A 9 3.46 -16.89 5.63
N TYR A 10 2.59 -17.53 4.87
CA TYR A 10 2.73 -18.94 4.53
C TYR A 10 3.99 -19.21 3.66
N ASN A 11 4.36 -18.24 2.82
CA ASN A 11 5.50 -18.36 1.92
C ASN A 11 6.85 -17.93 2.54
N LYS A 12 6.86 -17.45 3.80
CA LYS A 12 8.07 -16.98 4.48
C LYS A 12 8.17 -17.55 5.89
N GLU A 13 9.38 -17.66 6.42
CA GLU A 13 9.57 -18.04 7.81
C GLU A 13 8.93 -17.00 8.74
N ILE A 14 7.91 -17.44 9.48
CA ILE A 14 7.10 -16.61 10.38
C ILE A 14 7.98 -15.83 11.36
N ARG A 15 9.08 -16.43 11.84
CA ARG A 15 10.00 -15.82 12.81
C ARG A 15 10.60 -14.49 12.34
N ASN A 16 10.87 -14.35 11.04
CA ASN A 16 11.47 -13.13 10.47
C ASN A 16 10.41 -12.05 10.14
N VAL A 17 9.15 -12.46 10.04
CA VAL A 17 8.03 -11.62 9.61
C VAL A 17 7.22 -11.10 10.80
N LEU A 18 7.11 -11.90 11.86
CA LEU A 18 6.29 -11.65 13.05
C LEU A 18 6.60 -10.30 13.75
N PRO A 19 7.86 -9.89 13.98
CA PRO A 19 8.13 -8.61 14.63
C PRO A 19 7.62 -7.42 13.81
N CYS A 20 7.79 -7.47 12.49
CA CYS A 20 7.32 -6.42 11.58
C CYS A 20 5.79 -6.37 11.53
N LEU A 21 5.13 -7.53 11.56
CA LEU A 21 3.67 -7.62 11.61
C LEU A 21 3.11 -6.97 12.87
N LEU A 22 3.64 -7.37 14.04
CA LEU A 22 3.22 -6.85 15.34
C LEU A 22 3.47 -5.34 15.42
N LEU A 23 4.63 -4.87 14.96
CA LEU A 23 4.95 -3.44 14.93
C LEU A 23 3.91 -2.66 14.12
N GLY A 24 3.61 -3.09 12.89
CA GLY A 24 2.62 -2.40 12.05
C GLY A 24 1.21 -2.44 12.65
N PHE A 25 0.84 -3.58 13.28
CA PHE A 25 -0.41 -3.74 13.99
C PHE A 25 -0.53 -2.74 15.17
N PHE A 26 0.45 -2.71 16.07
CA PHE A 26 0.41 -1.80 17.24
C PHE A 26 0.46 -0.34 16.83
N ILE A 27 1.29 0.03 15.84
CA ILE A 27 1.34 1.40 15.34
C ILE A 27 -0.01 1.81 14.75
N SER A 28 -0.69 0.91 14.02
CA SER A 28 -2.00 1.23 13.47
C SER A 28 -3.07 1.43 14.55
N LEU A 29 -3.03 0.66 15.65
CA LEU A 29 -3.93 0.88 16.78
C LEU A 29 -3.70 2.24 17.43
N ILE A 30 -2.44 2.61 17.67
CA ILE A 30 -2.07 3.90 18.25
C ILE A 30 -2.50 5.04 17.30
N PHE A 31 -2.23 4.90 16.01
CA PHE A 31 -2.58 5.91 15.01
C PHE A 31 -4.09 6.10 14.87
N CYS A 32 -4.85 5.01 14.79
CA CYS A 32 -6.31 5.07 14.72
C CYS A 32 -6.91 5.61 16.03
N GLY A 33 -6.37 5.18 17.18
CA GLY A 33 -6.77 5.71 18.49
C GLY A 33 -6.54 7.21 18.58
N PHE A 34 -5.33 7.69 18.26
CA PHE A 34 -5.03 9.12 18.26
C PHE A 34 -5.95 9.90 17.32
N LYS A 35 -6.19 9.38 16.12
CA LYS A 35 -7.09 10.00 15.14
C LYS A 35 -8.53 10.07 15.65
N SER A 36 -8.99 9.03 16.35
CA SER A 36 -10.34 8.95 16.93
C SER A 36 -10.53 9.90 18.12
N PHE A 37 -9.51 10.06 18.97
CA PHE A 37 -9.62 10.87 20.20
C PHE A 37 -9.31 12.35 19.98
N PHE A 38 -8.35 12.69 19.09
CA PHE A 38 -7.82 14.05 19.02
C PHE A 38 -8.17 14.81 17.74
N MET A 39 -8.42 14.11 16.62
CA MET A 39 -8.56 14.79 15.33
C MET A 39 -9.99 14.85 14.80
N TYR A 40 -10.93 14.01 15.25
CA TYR A 40 -12.30 13.88 14.69
C TYR A 40 -12.32 14.02 13.14
N SER A 41 -11.25 13.53 12.50
CA SER A 41 -10.97 13.84 11.10
C SER A 41 -11.61 12.76 10.26
N HIS A 42 -12.91 12.95 10.03
CA HIS A 42 -13.66 12.18 9.07
C HIS A 42 -13.11 12.46 7.66
N PRO A 43 -13.05 11.45 6.77
CA PRO A 43 -12.64 11.68 5.39
C PRO A 43 -13.56 12.71 4.72
N VAL A 44 -13.03 13.90 4.42
CA VAL A 44 -13.76 14.96 3.73
C VAL A 44 -13.71 14.69 2.22
N ILE A 45 -14.87 14.47 1.62
CA ILE A 45 -15.02 14.37 0.16
C ILE A 45 -15.20 15.79 -0.37
N PHE A 46 -14.29 16.22 -1.25
CA PHE A 46 -14.38 17.54 -1.89
C PHE A 46 -15.08 17.41 -3.26
N TYR A 47 -15.80 18.45 -3.68
CA TYR A 47 -16.38 18.54 -5.03
C TYR A 47 -15.34 18.75 -6.15
N SER A 48 -14.04 18.74 -5.83
CA SER A 48 -12.95 18.98 -6.79
C SER A 48 -12.08 17.73 -6.93
N VAL A 49 -11.85 17.30 -8.18
CA VAL A 49 -10.97 16.18 -8.55
C VAL A 49 -9.60 16.30 -7.88
N ALA A 50 -8.95 17.46 -8.01
CA ALA A 50 -7.60 17.65 -7.49
C ALA A 50 -7.57 17.58 -5.96
N LYS A 51 -8.55 18.17 -5.27
CA LYS A 51 -8.60 18.17 -3.79
C LYS A 51 -8.92 16.78 -3.23
N THR A 52 -9.85 16.06 -3.85
CA THR A 52 -10.20 14.69 -3.46
C THR A 52 -9.04 13.73 -3.71
N PHE A 53 -8.41 13.82 -4.88
CA PHE A 53 -7.20 13.05 -5.18
C PHE A 53 -6.09 13.34 -4.17
N SER A 54 -5.79 14.62 -3.92
CA SER A 54 -4.71 15.01 -3.02
C SER A 54 -4.99 14.53 -1.59
N SER A 55 -6.24 14.61 -1.15
CA SER A 55 -6.67 14.12 0.15
C SER A 55 -6.42 12.62 0.30
N ILE A 56 -6.85 11.81 -0.68
CA ILE A 56 -6.65 10.36 -0.67
C ILE A 56 -5.16 10.02 -0.77
N PHE A 57 -4.47 10.57 -1.76
CA PHE A 57 -3.07 10.27 -2.03
C PHE A 57 -2.18 10.66 -0.85
N VAL A 58 -2.33 11.85 -0.29
CA VAL A 58 -1.48 12.34 0.80
C VAL A 58 -1.86 11.66 2.12
N PHE A 59 -3.12 11.76 2.55
CA PHE A 59 -3.49 11.37 3.91
C PHE A 59 -3.81 9.88 4.06
N GLN A 60 -4.17 9.18 2.98
CA GLN A 60 -4.49 7.75 3.05
C GLN A 60 -3.39 6.85 2.52
N ILE A 61 -2.46 7.35 1.69
CA ILE A 61 -1.39 6.55 1.08
C ILE A 61 -0.01 7.06 1.51
N LEU A 62 0.40 8.24 1.04
CA LEU A 62 1.78 8.71 1.14
C LEU A 62 2.20 8.94 2.60
N LEU A 63 1.45 9.73 3.35
CA LEU A 63 1.82 10.14 4.70
C LEU A 63 1.84 8.97 5.69
N PRO A 64 0.82 8.08 5.76
CA PRO A 64 0.88 6.90 6.62
C PRO A 64 2.07 5.99 6.29
N VAL A 65 2.31 5.71 5.00
CA VAL A 65 3.44 4.84 4.59
C VAL A 65 4.79 5.51 4.87
N ALA A 66 4.93 6.81 4.57
CA ALA A 66 6.17 7.55 4.76
C ALA A 66 6.53 7.66 6.24
N ILE A 67 5.56 7.92 7.12
CA ILE A 67 5.81 7.98 8.57
C ILE A 67 6.13 6.58 9.09
N LEU A 68 5.30 5.59 8.80
CA LEU A 68 5.45 4.23 9.30
C LEU A 68 6.78 3.60 8.86
N TYR A 69 7.01 3.55 7.54
CA TYR A 69 8.19 2.92 7.00
C TYR A 69 9.43 3.80 7.16
N GLY A 70 9.30 5.14 7.13
CA GLY A 70 10.40 6.05 7.40
C GLY A 70 10.93 5.91 8.81
N ALA A 71 10.04 5.93 9.82
CA ALA A 71 10.44 5.71 11.21
C ALA A 71 11.10 4.34 11.40
N PHE A 72 10.50 3.28 10.84
CA PHE A 72 11.11 1.95 10.85
C PHE A 72 12.48 1.95 10.18
N PHE A 73 12.63 2.61 9.02
CA PHE A 73 13.87 2.65 8.26
C PHE A 73 15.01 3.35 9.02
N PHE A 74 14.73 4.41 9.77
CA PHE A 74 15.73 5.13 10.56
C PHE A 74 16.06 4.46 11.89
N VAL A 75 15.07 3.84 12.54
CA VAL A 75 15.25 3.18 13.85
C VAL A 75 15.87 1.79 13.71
N SER A 76 15.55 1.05 12.64
CA SER A 76 16.14 -0.27 12.43
C SER A 76 17.61 -0.14 11.99
N HIS A 77 18.51 -0.78 12.74
CA HIS A 77 19.94 -0.88 12.39
C HIS A 77 20.24 -2.07 11.46
N ASP A 78 19.22 -2.67 10.86
CA ASP A 78 19.34 -3.85 10.01
C ASP A 78 19.86 -3.55 8.59
N SER A 79 20.20 -4.61 7.86
CA SER A 79 20.63 -4.51 6.46
C SER A 79 19.52 -3.98 5.53
N LEU A 80 19.90 -3.35 4.41
CA LEU A 80 18.93 -2.88 3.40
C LEU A 80 18.05 -4.01 2.84
N LEU A 81 18.59 -5.23 2.74
CA LEU A 81 17.83 -6.41 2.33
C LEU A 81 16.72 -6.73 3.33
N PHE A 82 17.02 -6.71 4.63
CA PHE A 82 16.01 -6.91 5.67
C PHE A 82 14.95 -5.80 5.65
N LYS A 83 15.36 -4.54 5.57
CA LYS A 83 14.43 -3.40 5.48
C LYS A 83 13.47 -3.54 4.29
N SER A 84 13.97 -3.95 3.12
CA SER A 84 13.11 -4.21 1.96
C SER A 84 12.13 -5.37 2.16
N ALA A 85 12.55 -6.43 2.86
CA ALA A 85 11.71 -7.59 3.14
C ALA A 85 10.64 -7.30 4.22
N ALA A 86 10.94 -6.36 5.12
CA ALA A 86 10.06 -5.89 6.20
C ALA A 86 8.95 -4.94 5.71
N PHE A 87 9.14 -4.25 4.58
CA PHE A 87 8.17 -3.29 4.05
C PHE A 87 6.75 -3.88 3.90
N VAL A 88 6.63 -5.01 3.17
CA VAL A 88 5.32 -5.63 2.91
C VAL A 88 4.59 -6.03 4.19
N PRO A 89 5.18 -6.82 5.11
CA PRO A 89 4.47 -7.22 6.33
C PRO A 89 4.16 -6.03 7.24
N LEU A 90 5.07 -5.05 7.37
CA LEU A 90 4.85 -3.86 8.20
C LEU A 90 3.68 -3.02 7.69
N VAL A 91 3.70 -2.66 6.41
CA VAL A 91 2.68 -1.78 5.81
C VAL A 91 1.36 -2.53 5.68
N MET A 92 1.39 -3.80 5.29
CA MET A 92 0.16 -4.60 5.14
C MET A 92 -0.54 -4.88 6.47
N SER A 93 0.19 -5.08 7.57
CA SER A 93 -0.43 -5.21 8.90
C SER A 93 -1.00 -3.88 9.40
N PHE A 94 -0.33 -2.76 9.12
CA PHE A 94 -0.86 -1.44 9.45
C PHE A 94 -2.19 -1.15 8.74
N TYR A 95 -2.23 -1.35 7.41
CA TYR A 95 -3.44 -1.13 6.62
C TYR A 95 -4.55 -2.14 6.89
N ALA A 96 -4.25 -3.30 7.48
CA ALA A 96 -5.28 -4.25 7.90
C ALA A 96 -6.22 -3.68 8.97
N ILE A 97 -5.76 -2.71 9.78
CA ILE A 97 -6.59 -2.01 10.77
C ILE A 97 -6.95 -0.61 10.28
N PHE A 98 -5.97 0.12 9.75
CA PHE A 98 -6.17 1.52 9.34
C PHE A 98 -7.24 1.66 8.26
N LEU A 99 -7.27 0.75 7.28
CA LEU A 99 -8.22 0.83 6.17
C LEU A 99 -9.67 0.58 6.63
N PRO A 100 -10.00 -0.49 7.39
CA PRO A 100 -11.33 -0.64 7.98
C PRO A 100 -11.74 0.54 8.88
N TYR A 101 -10.82 1.06 9.71
CA TYR A 101 -11.09 2.24 10.51
C TYR A 101 -11.51 3.43 9.65
N MET A 102 -10.81 3.69 8.55
CA MET A 102 -11.13 4.78 7.61
C MET A 102 -12.49 4.60 6.91
N VAL A 103 -12.92 3.36 6.67
CA VAL A 103 -14.24 3.07 6.09
C VAL A 103 -15.35 3.26 7.13
N ILE A 104 -15.17 2.72 8.33
CA ILE A 104 -16.18 2.76 9.42
C ILE A 104 -16.33 4.17 9.99
N SER A 105 -15.24 4.93 10.10
CA SER A 105 -15.27 6.32 10.56
C SER A 105 -15.78 7.30 9.50
N GLY A 106 -16.12 6.87 8.28
CA GLY A 106 -16.78 7.72 7.29
C GLY A 106 -18.28 7.93 7.62
N THR A 107 -18.88 9.04 7.14
CA THR A 107 -20.31 9.32 7.36
C THR A 107 -21.22 8.36 6.57
N GLU A 108 -22.43 8.17 7.10
CA GLU A 108 -23.33 7.00 7.03
C GLU A 108 -23.82 6.51 5.65
N SER A 109 -23.33 7.02 4.51
CA SER A 109 -23.79 6.65 3.16
C SER A 109 -22.78 5.85 2.31
N ILE A 110 -21.65 5.44 2.88
CA ILE A 110 -20.44 5.04 2.13
C ILE A 110 -20.09 3.53 2.28
N TYR A 111 -20.99 2.69 2.79
CA TYR A 111 -20.81 1.22 2.83
C TYR A 111 -21.05 0.57 1.46
N SER A 112 -20.33 1.02 0.45
CA SER A 112 -20.40 0.43 -0.89
C SER A 112 -19.48 -0.78 -1.02
N GLY A 113 -19.82 -1.68 -1.95
CA GLY A 113 -18.95 -2.80 -2.31
C GLY A 113 -17.54 -2.35 -2.73
N PHE A 114 -17.39 -1.12 -3.25
CA PHE A 114 -16.07 -0.56 -3.54
C PHE A 114 -15.22 -0.37 -2.28
N GLN A 115 -15.76 0.26 -1.24
CA GLN A 115 -15.03 0.57 -0.01
C GLN A 115 -14.68 -0.70 0.79
N ILE A 116 -15.58 -1.69 0.79
CA ILE A 116 -15.42 -2.92 1.59
C ILE A 116 -14.59 -3.98 0.86
N LEU A 117 -14.71 -4.11 -0.47
CA LEU A 117 -14.08 -5.19 -1.23
C LEU A 117 -12.97 -4.69 -2.15
N ILE A 118 -13.26 -3.73 -3.02
CA ILE A 118 -12.33 -3.30 -4.08
C ILE A 118 -11.14 -2.53 -3.48
N LYS A 119 -11.40 -1.56 -2.61
CA LYS A 119 -10.36 -0.72 -2.00
C LYS A 119 -9.31 -1.54 -1.23
N PRO A 120 -9.67 -2.51 -0.36
CA PRO A 120 -8.67 -3.38 0.27
C PRO A 120 -7.83 -4.20 -0.72
N VAL A 121 -8.40 -4.61 -1.85
CA VAL A 121 -7.66 -5.34 -2.90
C VAL A 121 -6.68 -4.41 -3.62
N LEU A 122 -7.11 -3.19 -3.97
CA LEU A 122 -6.25 -2.17 -4.59
C LEU A 122 -5.06 -1.83 -3.68
N TYR A 123 -5.31 -1.60 -2.39
CA TYR A 123 -4.26 -1.29 -1.42
C TYR A 123 -3.34 -2.50 -1.20
N ALA A 124 -3.86 -3.72 -1.17
CA ALA A 124 -3.02 -4.91 -1.07
C ALA A 124 -2.10 -5.06 -2.29
N ALA A 125 -2.64 -4.90 -3.50
CA ALA A 125 -1.86 -4.93 -4.74
C ALA A 125 -0.78 -3.84 -4.74
N MET A 126 -1.14 -2.61 -4.36
CA MET A 126 -0.20 -1.50 -4.22
C MET A 126 0.96 -1.83 -3.28
N ILE A 127 0.68 -2.38 -2.09
CA ILE A 127 1.72 -2.69 -1.09
C ILE A 127 2.64 -3.81 -1.57
N MET A 128 2.09 -4.88 -2.16
CA MET A 128 2.91 -5.97 -2.70
C MET A 128 3.82 -5.47 -3.82
N GLN A 129 3.28 -4.64 -4.71
CA GLN A 129 4.02 -4.05 -5.82
C GLN A 129 5.11 -3.08 -5.32
N ALA A 130 4.78 -2.21 -4.38
CA ALA A 130 5.72 -1.29 -3.77
C ALA A 130 6.87 -2.03 -3.08
N GLY A 131 6.59 -3.11 -2.34
CA GLY A 131 7.63 -3.95 -1.73
C GLY A 131 8.53 -4.62 -2.79
N ALA A 132 7.93 -5.11 -3.88
CA ALA A 132 8.71 -5.67 -4.99
C ALA A 132 9.59 -4.59 -5.65
N LEU A 133 9.09 -3.40 -5.91
CA LEU A 133 9.89 -2.32 -6.51
C LEU A 133 10.93 -1.75 -5.55
N LEU A 134 10.67 -1.72 -4.25
CA LEU A 134 11.62 -1.27 -3.24
C LEU A 134 12.86 -2.18 -3.19
N SER A 135 12.65 -3.50 -3.24
CA SER A 135 13.78 -4.44 -3.32
C SER A 135 14.60 -4.28 -4.60
N SER A 136 13.98 -3.97 -5.76
CA SER A 136 14.72 -3.71 -6.99
C SER A 136 15.40 -2.35 -7.01
N LEU A 137 14.85 -1.34 -6.32
CA LEU A 137 15.50 -0.05 -6.09
C LEU A 137 16.78 -0.20 -5.26
N PHE A 138 16.73 -0.94 -4.15
CA PHE A 138 17.91 -1.16 -3.32
C PHE A 138 18.99 -1.98 -4.04
N TYR A 139 18.58 -2.97 -4.83
CA TYR A 139 19.50 -3.70 -5.71
C TYR A 139 20.15 -2.76 -6.77
N ALA A 140 19.36 -1.87 -7.38
CA ALA A 140 19.88 -0.90 -8.34
C ALA A 140 20.87 0.09 -7.69
N LEU A 141 20.64 0.47 -6.43
CA LEU A 141 21.57 1.29 -5.64
C LEU A 141 22.88 0.55 -5.36
N GLN A 142 22.82 -0.73 -5.00
CA GLN A 142 24.00 -1.57 -4.75
C GLN A 142 24.89 -1.73 -5.99
N ILE A 143 24.29 -1.80 -7.18
CA ILE A 143 25.02 -1.94 -8.46
C ILE A 143 25.27 -0.58 -9.13
N HIS A 144 24.91 0.53 -8.46
CA HIS A 144 25.06 1.90 -8.98
C HIS A 144 24.45 2.13 -10.38
N SER A 145 23.40 1.39 -10.73
CA SER A 145 22.77 1.48 -12.06
C SER A 145 21.71 2.57 -12.10
N LYS A 146 22.07 3.74 -12.67
CA LYS A 146 21.16 4.88 -12.81
C LYS A 146 19.88 4.54 -13.60
N ARG A 147 20.00 3.77 -14.68
CA ARG A 147 18.86 3.42 -15.55
C ARG A 147 17.82 2.57 -14.83
N LEU A 148 18.26 1.54 -14.11
CA LEU A 148 17.38 0.67 -13.32
C LEU A 148 16.74 1.44 -12.16
N PHE A 149 17.50 2.34 -11.53
CA PHE A 149 16.99 3.18 -10.45
C PHE A 149 15.86 4.10 -10.94
N ILE A 150 16.07 4.85 -12.02
CA ILE A 150 15.07 5.77 -12.60
C ILE A 150 13.82 5.01 -13.02
N LEU A 151 13.97 3.87 -13.70
CA LEU A 151 12.84 3.06 -14.15
C LEU A 151 12.03 2.53 -12.97
N ASN A 152 12.67 1.98 -11.94
CA ASN A 152 11.96 1.49 -10.77
C ASN A 152 11.28 2.64 -10.00
N ALA A 153 11.94 3.80 -9.86
CA ALA A 153 11.37 4.96 -9.19
C ALA A 153 10.13 5.47 -9.91
N PHE A 154 10.18 5.57 -11.25
CA PHE A 154 9.02 5.93 -12.06
C PHE A 154 7.86 4.94 -11.87
N LEU A 155 8.15 3.63 -11.93
CA LEU A 155 7.13 2.60 -11.70
C LEU A 155 6.50 2.72 -10.31
N VAL A 156 7.29 2.96 -9.25
CA VAL A 156 6.76 3.14 -7.90
C VAL A 156 5.72 4.27 -7.87
N ILE A 157 6.03 5.42 -8.46
CA ILE A 157 5.13 6.57 -8.49
C ILE A 157 3.83 6.21 -9.22
N VAL A 158 3.91 5.62 -10.41
CA VAL A 158 2.74 5.24 -11.20
C VAL A 158 1.82 4.28 -10.42
N TYR A 159 2.38 3.25 -9.79
CA TYR A 159 1.60 2.27 -9.04
C TYR A 159 1.03 2.82 -7.73
N LEU A 160 1.69 3.79 -7.10
CA LEU A 160 1.25 4.41 -5.84
C LEU A 160 0.15 5.45 -6.06
N VAL A 161 0.18 6.14 -7.21
CA VAL A 161 -0.84 7.12 -7.62
C VAL A 161 -2.14 6.43 -8.08
N SER A 162 -2.05 5.25 -8.68
CA SER A 162 -3.19 4.59 -9.33
C SER A 162 -4.39 4.31 -8.39
N PRO A 163 -4.22 3.75 -7.17
CA PRO A 163 -5.36 3.55 -6.26
C PRO A 163 -6.07 4.85 -5.89
N ALA A 164 -5.33 5.95 -5.70
CA ALA A 164 -5.91 7.25 -5.40
C ALA A 164 -6.72 7.82 -6.57
N ILE A 165 -6.27 7.62 -7.82
CA ILE A 165 -7.05 8.00 -9.01
C ILE A 165 -8.35 7.20 -9.08
N ILE A 166 -8.28 5.88 -8.94
CA ILE A 166 -9.45 5.00 -9.02
C ILE A 166 -10.49 5.36 -7.95
N GLU A 167 -10.03 5.61 -6.71
CA GLU A 167 -10.92 6.02 -5.62
C GLU A 167 -11.51 7.43 -5.86
N THR A 168 -10.74 8.36 -6.44
CA THR A 168 -11.25 9.69 -6.78
C THR A 168 -12.36 9.62 -7.83
N ILE A 169 -12.17 8.79 -8.87
CA ILE A 169 -13.18 8.55 -9.92
C ILE A 169 -14.44 7.95 -9.29
N TYR A 170 -14.28 7.00 -8.37
CA TYR A 170 -15.40 6.40 -7.64
C TYR A 170 -16.20 7.42 -6.82
N LEU A 171 -15.51 8.24 -6.00
CA LEU A 171 -16.17 9.21 -5.11
C LEU A 171 -16.84 10.36 -5.86
N LEU A 172 -16.35 10.75 -7.04
CA LEU A 172 -16.96 11.79 -7.86
C LEU A 172 -18.11 11.28 -8.74
N SER A 173 -18.67 10.11 -8.41
CA SER A 173 -19.87 9.54 -9.04
C SER A 173 -19.69 9.24 -10.54
N CYS A 174 -18.50 8.83 -10.97
CA CYS A 174 -18.33 8.24 -12.29
C CYS A 174 -18.99 6.85 -12.38
N ASN A 175 -19.24 6.40 -13.61
CA ASN A 175 -19.82 5.08 -13.89
C ASN A 175 -19.04 3.96 -13.17
N ASN A 176 -19.72 3.24 -12.26
CA ASN A 176 -19.17 2.10 -11.50
C ASN A 176 -18.50 1.05 -12.39
N PHE A 177 -18.95 0.89 -13.64
CA PHE A 177 -18.37 -0.01 -14.62
C PHE A 177 -16.93 0.37 -14.99
N ILE A 178 -16.66 1.68 -15.16
CA ILE A 178 -15.30 2.19 -15.47
C ILE A 178 -14.38 1.94 -14.28
N VAL A 179 -14.85 2.21 -13.05
CA VAL A 179 -14.10 1.96 -11.81
C VAL A 179 -13.73 0.47 -11.69
N LEU A 180 -14.66 -0.43 -12.02
CA LEU A 180 -14.44 -1.86 -11.97
C LEU A 180 -13.40 -2.33 -13.01
N ILE A 181 -13.49 -1.84 -14.26
CA ILE A 181 -12.49 -2.14 -15.30
C ILE A 181 -11.11 -1.64 -14.89
N LEU A 182 -11.00 -0.38 -14.44
CA LEU A 182 -9.72 0.19 -14.02
C LEU A 182 -9.13 -0.57 -12.83
N SER A 183 -9.96 -0.96 -11.88
CA SER A 183 -9.53 -1.76 -10.72
C SER A 183 -9.03 -3.13 -11.14
N ALA A 184 -9.76 -3.83 -12.02
CA ALA A 184 -9.37 -5.13 -12.54
C ALA A 184 -8.06 -5.05 -13.34
N ALA A 185 -7.94 -4.06 -14.23
CA ALA A 185 -6.74 -3.82 -15.03
C ALA A 185 -5.52 -3.53 -14.14
N TYR A 186 -5.67 -2.68 -13.12
CA TYR A 186 -4.59 -2.37 -12.18
C TYR A 186 -4.12 -3.63 -11.43
N VAL A 187 -5.05 -4.40 -10.86
CA VAL A 187 -4.73 -5.62 -10.12
C VAL A 187 -4.06 -6.65 -11.03
N PHE A 188 -4.59 -6.83 -12.25
CA PHE A 188 -4.01 -7.72 -13.24
C PHE A 188 -2.57 -7.34 -13.60
N LEU A 189 -2.30 -6.06 -13.87
CA LEU A 189 -0.97 -5.56 -14.17
C LEU A 189 0.02 -5.78 -13.02
N VAL A 190 -0.42 -5.55 -11.77
CA VAL A 190 0.39 -5.84 -10.58
C VAL A 190 0.74 -7.33 -10.49
N PHE A 191 -0.26 -8.21 -10.61
CA PHE A 191 -0.01 -9.66 -10.56
C PHE A 191 0.91 -10.12 -11.68
N PHE A 192 0.67 -9.64 -12.91
CA PHE A 192 1.51 -9.96 -14.07
C PHE A 192 2.96 -9.54 -13.84
N TYR A 193 3.19 -8.33 -13.33
CA TYR A 193 4.53 -7.86 -12.97
C TYR A 193 5.19 -8.74 -11.90
N LEU A 194 4.47 -9.10 -10.84
CA LEU A 194 5.00 -9.93 -9.76
C LEU A 194 5.37 -11.34 -10.25
N ILE A 195 4.58 -11.91 -11.15
CA ILE A 195 4.87 -13.21 -11.79
C ILE A 195 6.14 -13.10 -12.64
N ILE A 196 6.21 -12.12 -13.55
CA ILE A 196 7.40 -11.92 -14.38
C ILE A 196 8.65 -11.76 -13.51
N LYS A 197 8.57 -10.90 -12.49
CA LYS A 197 9.70 -10.67 -11.59
C LYS A 197 10.14 -11.98 -10.93
N ARG A 198 9.21 -12.79 -10.42
CA ARG A 198 9.51 -14.07 -9.78
C ARG A 198 10.17 -15.06 -10.73
N VAL A 199 9.70 -15.15 -11.97
CA VAL A 199 10.28 -16.01 -13.02
C VAL A 199 11.71 -15.55 -13.34
N VAL A 200 11.92 -14.25 -13.55
CA VAL A 200 13.25 -13.69 -13.85
C VAL A 200 14.23 -13.90 -12.69
N THR A 201 13.78 -13.77 -11.44
CA THR A 201 14.65 -14.01 -10.28
C THR A 201 15.02 -15.48 -10.13
N ARG A 202 14.12 -16.43 -10.44
CA ARG A 202 14.41 -17.86 -10.40
C ARG A 202 15.42 -18.30 -11.46
N ASN A 203 15.40 -17.72 -12.65
CA ASN A 203 16.32 -18.09 -13.74
C ASN A 203 17.75 -17.52 -13.57
N LYS A 204 18.01 -16.73 -12.53
CA LYS A 204 19.33 -16.15 -12.23
C LYS A 204 20.06 -16.86 -11.07
N LEU A 205 19.41 -17.84 -10.43
CA LEU A 205 19.97 -18.74 -9.42
C LEU A 205 20.28 -20.07 -10.08
#